data_AF-A0A1H3BTU4-F1
#
_entry.id   AF-A0A1H3BTU4-F1
#
_cell.length_a   1.000
_cell.length_b   1.000
_cell.length_c   1.000
_cell.angle_alpha   90.00
_cell.angle_beta   90.00
_cell.angle_gamma   90.00
#
_symmetry.space_group_name_H-M   'P 1'
#
loop_
_entity.id
_entity.type
_entity.pdbx_description
1 polymer ?
#
loop_
_entity_poly.entity_id
_entity_poly.type
_entity_poly.pdbx_seq_one_letter_code
_entity_poly.pdbx_strand_id
1 'polypeptide(L)'
;MLLTHADFGPSAANWQLPGFAALEHDGTHVWQGDLCGISLTLECAVIGKAVREGGWNLAHACPRPVRSLVPAGSVYFCTLNDPIDINTAITALHGQHIGHDTALGRGELAVGIW
;
A
#
# COMPACT_ATOMS: atom_id res chain seq x y z
N MET A 1 -4.99 -4.22 5.61
CA MET A 1 -4.88 -5.35 4.68
C MET A 1 -5.28 -4.89 3.29
N LEU A 2 -4.61 -5.37 2.24
CA LEU A 2 -5.01 -5.15 0.85
C LEU A 2 -6.10 -6.16 0.43
N LEU A 3 -7.28 -5.68 0.03
CA LEU A 3 -8.35 -6.51 -0.53
C LEU A 3 -8.11 -6.85 -2.00
N THR A 4 -7.43 -5.96 -2.72
CA THR A 4 -7.07 -6.14 -4.13
C THR A 4 -5.57 -5.95 -4.34
N HIS A 5 -5.05 -6.45 -5.47
CA HIS A 5 -3.65 -6.27 -5.83
C HIS A 5 -3.31 -4.77 -5.92
N ALA A 6 -2.16 -4.38 -5.39
CA ALA A 6 -1.72 -2.98 -5.41
C ALA A 6 -0.48 -2.78 -6.28
N ASP A 7 -0.44 -1.65 -6.98
CA ASP A 7 0.72 -1.19 -7.73
C ASP A 7 1.33 0.01 -6.99
N PHE A 8 2.45 -0.20 -6.29
CA PHE A 8 3.16 0.85 -5.58
C PHE A 8 4.30 1.47 -6.40
N GLY A 9 4.32 1.20 -7.71
CA GLY A 9 5.34 1.72 -8.61
C GLY A 9 6.67 0.98 -8.52
N PRO A 10 7.67 1.44 -9.29
CA PRO A 10 8.91 0.70 -9.56
C PRO A 10 9.96 0.81 -8.45
N SER A 11 9.56 1.02 -7.19
CA SER A 11 10.53 1.11 -6.10
C SER A 11 11.35 -0.19 -6.03
N ALA A 12 12.60 -0.09 -5.58
CA ALA A 12 13.52 -1.24 -5.51
C ALA A 12 12.92 -2.44 -4.74
N ALA A 13 11.92 -2.19 -3.88
CA ALA A 13 11.29 -3.19 -3.06
C ALA A 13 9.86 -3.59 -3.50
N ASN A 14 9.19 -2.82 -4.38
CA ASN A 14 7.78 -2.98 -4.84
C ASN A 14 6.71 -3.14 -3.73
N TRP A 15 7.11 -3.21 -2.45
CA TRP A 15 6.23 -3.39 -1.30
C TRP A 15 5.99 -2.11 -0.51
N GLN A 16 6.86 -1.12 -0.67
CA GLN A 16 6.83 0.12 0.09
C GLN A 16 5.51 0.84 -0.15
N LEU A 17 4.79 1.14 0.94
CA LEU A 17 3.54 1.89 0.87
C LEU A 17 3.77 3.27 0.23
N PRO A 18 2.83 3.76 -0.58
CA PRO A 18 2.94 5.10 -1.16
C PRO A 18 2.97 6.15 -0.05
N GLY A 19 3.83 7.16 -0.18
CA GLY A 19 4.01 8.21 0.83
C GLY A 19 4.92 7.82 2.01
N PHE A 20 5.36 6.56 2.10
CA PHE A 20 6.32 6.15 3.13
C PHE A 20 7.76 6.40 2.68
N ALA A 21 8.63 6.75 3.62
CA ALA A 21 10.07 6.85 3.44
C ALA A 21 10.80 6.10 4.57
N ALA A 22 11.98 5.57 4.25
CA ALA A 22 12.88 5.04 5.26
C ALA A 22 13.52 6.19 6.03
N LEU A 23 13.43 6.14 7.35
CA LEU A 23 14.00 7.10 8.29
C LEU A 23 14.85 6.34 9.32
N GLU A 24 15.69 7.07 10.03
CA GLU A 24 16.46 6.57 11.16
C GLU A 24 16.02 7.31 12.41
N HIS A 25 15.60 6.57 13.44
CA HIS A 25 15.20 7.10 14.74
C HIS A 25 15.94 6.33 15.83
N ASP A 26 16.73 7.02 16.64
CA ASP A 26 17.54 6.42 17.72
C ASP A 26 18.38 5.21 17.27
N GLY A 27 18.95 5.28 16.06
CA GLY A 27 19.75 4.20 15.47
C GLY A 27 18.95 3.01 14.94
N THR A 28 17.62 3.12 14.89
CA THR A 28 16.72 2.12 14.32
C THR A 28 16.13 2.61 13.00
N HIS A 29 16.17 1.77 11.97
CA HIS A 29 15.49 2.05 10.71
C HIS A 29 13.99 1.85 10.85
N VAL A 30 13.23 2.90 10.57
CA VAL A 30 11.76 2.90 10.58
C VAL A 30 11.24 3.37 9.22
N TRP A 31 10.02 2.96 8.87
CA TRP A 31 9.33 3.50 7.70
C TRP A 31 8.15 4.33 8.18
N GLN A 32 8.13 5.61 7.83
CA GLN A 32 7.04 6.51 8.20
C GLN A 32 6.48 7.20 6.96
N GLY A 33 5.20 7.52 7.01
CA GLY A 33 4.54 8.25 5.94
C GLY A 33 3.09 8.56 6.26
N ASP A 34 2.46 9.23 5.30
CA ASP A 34 1.06 9.60 5.36
C ASP A 34 0.25 8.81 4.35
N LEU A 35 -0.85 8.21 4.80
CA LEU A 35 -1.86 7.61 3.94
C LEU A 35 -3.21 8.26 4.20
N CYS A 36 -3.82 8.83 3.16
CA CYS A 36 -5.13 9.47 3.25
C CYS A 36 -5.22 10.52 4.38
N GLY A 37 -4.12 11.22 4.66
CA GLY A 37 -4.03 12.23 5.72
C GLY A 37 -3.83 11.66 7.14
N ILE A 38 -3.51 10.37 7.25
CA ILE A 38 -3.18 9.70 8.52
C ILE A 38 -1.67 9.41 8.56
N SER A 39 -0.99 10.02 9.53
CA SER A 39 0.44 9.80 9.78
C SER A 39 0.68 8.49 10.52
N LEU A 40 1.51 7.63 9.93
CA LEU A 40 1.72 6.26 10.36
C LEU A 40 3.21 5.91 10.41
N THR A 41 3.58 5.04 11.36
CA THR A 41 4.83 4.28 11.34
C THR A 41 4.52 2.84 10.96
N LEU A 42 5.23 2.28 9.99
CA LEU A 42 5.12 0.88 9.59
C LEU A 42 6.03 0.02 10.46
N GLU A 43 5.42 -0.88 11.22
CA GLU A 43 6.10 -1.81 12.11
C GLU A 43 6.49 -3.10 11.39
N CYS A 44 5.58 -3.60 10.54
CA CYS A 44 5.77 -4.88 9.87
C CYS A 44 4.92 -4.94 8.59
N ALA A 45 5.47 -5.60 7.57
CA ALA A 45 4.73 -5.94 6.36
C ALA A 45 4.79 -7.46 6.13
N VAL A 46 3.62 -8.10 6.07
CA VAL A 46 3.46 -9.52 5.74
C VAL A 46 2.90 -9.61 4.33
N ILE A 47 3.76 -10.04 3.39
CA ILE A 47 3.51 -9.92 1.95
C ILE A 47 3.78 -11.26 1.28
N GLY A 48 2.86 -11.68 0.42
CA GLY A 48 3.02 -12.87 -0.41
C GLY A 48 4.01 -12.66 -1.58
N LYS A 49 4.13 -13.69 -2.43
CA LYS A 49 4.90 -13.58 -3.66
C LYS A 49 4.28 -12.52 -4.59
N ALA A 50 5.12 -11.67 -5.18
CA ALA A 50 4.67 -10.66 -6.13
C ALA A 50 3.85 -11.27 -7.27
N VAL A 51 2.73 -10.61 -7.61
CA VAL A 51 1.84 -11.03 -8.69
C VAL A 51 2.29 -10.35 -9.98
N ARG A 52 2.58 -11.16 -11.00
CA ARG A 52 3.00 -10.67 -12.32
C ARG A 52 1.77 -10.53 -13.19
N GLU A 53 1.42 -9.29 -13.51
CA GLU A 53 0.22 -8.98 -14.26
C GLU A 53 0.58 -8.20 -15.52
N GLY A 54 0.06 -8.65 -16.66
CA GLY A 54 0.07 -7.90 -17.91
C GLY A 54 -1.36 -7.53 -18.30
N GLY A 55 -1.71 -7.79 -19.54
CA GLY A 55 -3.07 -7.60 -20.05
C GLY A 55 -3.04 -7.19 -21.50
N TRP A 56 -4.17 -6.69 -21.99
CA TRP A 56 -4.31 -6.24 -23.37
C TRP A 56 -4.77 -4.80 -23.40
N ASN A 57 -4.05 -3.95 -24.13
CA ASN A 57 -4.47 -2.59 -24.43
C ASN A 57 -5.34 -2.63 -25.68
N LEU A 58 -6.67 -2.56 -25.49
CA LEU A 58 -7.64 -2.57 -26.58
C LEU A 58 -7.50 -1.35 -27.52
N ALA A 59 -7.14 -0.19 -26.99
CA ALA A 59 -7.02 1.04 -27.79
C ALA A 59 -5.88 0.96 -28.81
N HIS A 60 -4.79 0.25 -28.47
CA HIS A 60 -3.61 0.10 -29.33
C HIS A 60 -3.44 -1.33 -29.87
N ALA A 61 -4.40 -2.22 -29.62
CA ALA A 61 -4.37 -3.63 -30.01
C ALA A 61 -3.05 -4.34 -29.69
N CYS A 62 -2.50 -4.11 -28.49
CA CYS A 62 -1.20 -4.65 -28.09
C CYS A 62 -1.18 -5.16 -26.63
N PRO A 63 -0.25 -6.05 -26.25
CA PRO A 63 -0.07 -6.44 -24.86
C PRO A 63 0.34 -5.25 -23.97
N ARG A 64 -0.15 -5.22 -22.74
CA ARG A 64 0.35 -4.30 -21.70
C ARG A 64 1.69 -4.83 -21.16
N PRO A 65 2.66 -3.95 -20.84
CA PRO A 65 3.87 -4.34 -20.14
C PRO A 65 3.56 -5.09 -18.84
N VAL A 66 4.31 -6.17 -18.57
CA VAL A 66 4.11 -6.95 -17.34
C VAL A 66 4.71 -6.22 -16.14
N ARG A 67 3.88 -5.99 -15.12
CA ARG A 67 4.27 -5.36 -13.86
C ARG A 67 4.24 -6.34 -12.69
N SER A 68 5.00 -6.01 -11.65
CA SER A 68 4.94 -6.70 -10.35
C SER A 68 3.98 -5.94 -9.45
N LEU A 69 3.05 -6.66 -8.84
CA LEU A 69 2.07 -6.12 -7.92
C LEU A 69 2.26 -6.73 -6.54
N VAL A 70 1.91 -5.96 -5.51
CA VAL A 70 1.70 -6.48 -4.17
C VAL A 70 0.42 -7.33 -4.17
N PRO A 71 0.47 -8.59 -3.72
CA PRO A 71 -0.69 -9.46 -3.72
C PRO A 71 -1.80 -8.95 -2.80
N ALA A 72 -3.05 -9.18 -3.22
CA ALA A 72 -4.18 -9.13 -2.30
C ALA A 72 -3.94 -10.09 -1.12
N GLY A 73 -4.45 -9.73 0.06
CA GLY A 73 -4.19 -10.42 1.33
C GLY A 73 -2.91 -9.96 2.04
N SER A 74 -2.09 -9.09 1.44
CA SER A 74 -0.93 -8.51 2.15
C SER A 74 -1.38 -7.62 3.30
N VAL A 75 -0.66 -7.68 4.42
CA VAL A 75 -0.98 -6.96 5.65
C VAL A 75 0.17 -6.05 6.03
N TYR A 76 -0.15 -4.79 6.33
CA TYR A 76 0.77 -3.79 6.84
C TYR A 76 0.31 -3.42 8.23
N PHE A 77 1.16 -3.63 9.21
CA PHE A 77 0.94 -3.28 10.61
C PHE A 77 1.54 -1.91 10.86
N CYS A 78 0.71 -0.96 11.23
CA CYS A 78 1.14 0.42 11.47
C CYS A 78 0.71 0.90 12.85
N THR A 79 1.50 1.78 13.43
CA THR A 79 1.17 2.59 14.61
C THR A 79 0.85 4.02 14.19
N LEU A 80 -0.03 4.69 14.95
CA LEU A 80 -0.37 6.10 14.72
C LEU A 80 0.72 6.99 15.33
N ASN A 81 1.19 7.97 14.58
CA ASN A 81 2.18 8.92 15.07
C ASN A 81 1.55 10.06 15.89
N ASP A 82 0.34 10.47 15.49
CA ASP A 82 -0.39 11.57 16.11
C ASP A 82 -1.42 11.05 17.12
N PRO A 83 -1.79 11.84 18.15
CA PRO A 83 -2.82 11.50 19.13
C PRO A 83 -4.23 11.68 18.55
N ILE A 84 -4.49 11.07 17.40
CA ILE A 84 -5.80 11.03 16.77
C ILE A 84 -6.59 9.80 17.23
N ASP A 85 -7.92 9.93 17.26
CA ASP A 85 -8.79 8.81 17.59
C ASP A 85 -8.69 7.69 16.54
N ILE A 86 -8.60 6.45 17.01
CA ILE A 86 -8.42 5.28 16.15
C ILE A 86 -9.59 5.07 15.19
N ASN A 87 -10.82 5.40 15.57
CA ASN A 87 -11.98 5.29 14.67
C ASN A 87 -11.93 6.33 13.55
N THR A 88 -11.34 7.49 13.81
CA THR A 88 -11.07 8.50 12.77
C THR A 88 -10.08 7.96 11.75
N ALA A 89 -8.98 7.34 12.19
CA ALA A 89 -8.01 6.70 11.30
C ALA A 89 -8.64 5.55 10.50
N ILE A 90 -9.44 4.68 11.15
CA ILE A 90 -10.16 3.59 10.48
C ILE A 90 -11.10 4.16 9.42
N THR A 91 -11.89 5.17 9.75
CA THR A 91 -12.85 5.78 8.82
C THR A 91 -12.16 6.44 7.62
N ALA A 92 -11.02 7.08 7.85
CA ALA A 92 -10.24 7.72 6.80
C ALA A 92 -9.61 6.70 5.83
N LEU A 93 -9.20 5.53 6.32
CA LEU A 93 -8.43 4.53 5.57
C LEU A 93 -9.26 3.38 5.01
N HIS A 94 -10.33 2.95 5.70
CA HIS A 94 -11.11 1.78 5.30
C HIS A 94 -11.86 2.03 3.99
N GLY A 95 -11.75 1.11 3.04
CA GLY A 95 -12.31 1.22 1.69
C GLY A 95 -11.51 2.15 0.75
N GLN A 96 -10.44 2.80 1.23
CA GLN A 96 -9.61 3.63 0.36
C GLN A 96 -8.77 2.77 -0.59
N HIS A 97 -8.47 3.35 -1.74
CA HIS A 97 -7.60 2.75 -2.74
C HIS A 97 -6.26 3.50 -2.79
N ILE A 98 -5.15 2.77 -2.68
CA ILE A 98 -3.80 3.34 -2.62
C ILE A 98 -2.90 2.81 -3.75
N GLY A 99 -1.94 3.64 -4.18
CA GLY A 99 -1.03 3.32 -5.28
C GLY A 99 -1.53 3.79 -6.65
N HIS A 100 -1.14 3.09 -7.72
CA HIS A 100 -1.54 3.40 -9.09
C HIS A 100 -2.75 2.58 -9.55
N ASP A 101 -3.40 3.03 -10.64
CA ASP A 101 -4.56 2.36 -11.25
C ASP A 101 -5.74 2.13 -10.29
N THR A 102 -5.94 3.02 -9.31
CA THR A 102 -7.02 2.91 -8.31
C THR A 102 -8.42 2.91 -8.94
N ALA A 103 -8.60 3.62 -10.08
CA ALA A 103 -9.84 3.60 -10.86
C ALA A 103 -10.18 2.21 -11.44
N LEU A 104 -9.23 1.27 -11.48
CA LEU A 104 -9.45 -0.13 -11.85
C LEU A 104 -9.75 -1.02 -10.63
N GLY A 105 -9.92 -0.45 -9.44
CA GLY A 105 -10.17 -1.16 -8.19
C GLY A 105 -8.90 -1.69 -7.49
N ARG A 106 -7.72 -1.14 -7.79
CA ARG A 106 -6.45 -1.58 -7.18
C ARG A 106 -6.16 -0.94 -5.83
N GLY A 107 -5.49 -1.71 -4.98
CA GLY A 107 -4.97 -1.22 -3.72
C GLY A 107 -6.04 -0.89 -2.69
N GLU A 108 -7.19 -1.56 -2.73
CA GLU A 108 -8.26 -1.34 -1.77
C GLU A 108 -7.85 -1.81 -0.37
N LEU A 109 -8.17 -1.02 0.66
CA LEU A 109 -7.80 -1.27 2.04
C LEU A 109 -8.99 -1.77 2.88
N ALA A 110 -8.78 -2.87 3.60
CA ALA A 110 -9.54 -3.20 4.79
C ALA A 110 -8.70 -2.94 6.03
N VAL A 111 -9.21 -2.10 6.93
CA VAL A 111 -8.53 -1.71 8.18
C VAL A 111 -9.10 -2.52 9.35
N GLY A 112 -8.20 -3.01 10.21
CA GLY A 112 -8.49 -3.67 11.47
C GLY A 112 -7.43 -3.30 12.51
N ILE A 113 -7.67 -3.68 13.77
CA ILE A 113 -6.77 -3.43 14.91
C ILE A 113 -6.07 -4.72 15.32
N TRP A 114 -4.88 -4.59 15.94
CA TRP A 114 -4.03 -5.68 16.39
C TRP A 114 -3.48 -5.40 17.79
#